data_AF-A0A9E4PE06-F1
#
_entry.id   AF-A0A9E4PE06-F1
#
_cell.length_a   1.000
_cell.length_b   1.000
_cell.length_c   1.000
_cell.angle_alpha   90.00
_cell.angle_beta   90.00
_cell.angle_gamma   90.00
#
_symmetry.space_group_name_H-M   'P 1'
#
loop_
_entity.id
_entity.type
_entity.pdbx_description
1 polymer ?
#
loop_
_entity_poly.entity_id
_entity_poly.type
_entity_poly.pdbx_seq_one_letter_code
_entity_poly.pdbx_strand_id
1 'polypeptide(L)'
;MSEINKTQSPCEKETADLRRAIDAWVEAAEATREYLVKMPSDPTAQVEPLHPDFFRQMQEAHERERTERMRYIRANNKLYECMERHHLIK
;
A
#
# COMPACT_ATOMS: atom_id res chain seq x y z
N MET A 1 -17.37 -21.66 34.71
CA MET A 1 -16.94 -20.26 34.89
C MET A 1 -15.50 -20.20 34.39
N SER A 2 -15.08 -19.40 33.41
CA SER A 2 -15.58 -18.11 32.99
C SER A 2 -15.32 -17.87 31.50
N GLU A 3 -16.27 -17.16 30.90
CA GLU A 3 -16.38 -16.58 29.56
C GLU A 3 -15.07 -16.03 28.95
N ILE A 4 -14.58 -16.64 27.86
CA ILE A 4 -13.64 -16.01 26.91
C ILE A 4 -14.10 -16.34 25.49
N ASN A 5 -15.18 -15.70 25.04
CA ASN A 5 -15.54 -15.63 23.62
C ASN A 5 -16.35 -14.34 23.38
N LYS A 6 -15.83 -13.23 23.89
CA LYS A 6 -16.36 -11.91 23.58
C LYS A 6 -15.90 -11.52 22.17
N THR A 7 -16.83 -11.65 21.22
CA THR A 7 -17.03 -10.67 20.13
C THR A 7 -15.83 -10.38 19.23
N GLN A 8 -15.27 -11.37 18.54
CA GLN A 8 -14.54 -11.07 17.32
C GLN A 8 -15.54 -10.68 16.23
N SER A 9 -15.30 -9.54 15.58
CA SER A 9 -16.11 -9.13 14.42
C SER A 9 -15.98 -10.20 13.34
N PRO A 10 -17.07 -10.58 12.64
CA PRO A 10 -17.04 -11.67 11.66
C PRO A 10 -16.03 -11.43 10.51
N CYS A 11 -15.58 -10.19 10.31
CA CYS A 11 -14.58 -9.80 9.31
C CYS A 11 -13.29 -9.20 9.91
N GLU A 12 -12.98 -9.51 11.18
CA GLU A 12 -11.79 -8.98 11.88
C GLU A 12 -10.49 -9.39 11.20
N LYS A 13 -10.43 -10.64 10.70
CA LYS A 13 -9.27 -11.14 9.96
C LYS A 13 -9.05 -10.38 8.67
N GLU A 14 -10.08 -10.20 7.86
CA GLU A 14 -10.03 -9.46 6.59
C GLU A 14 -9.67 -7.99 6.82
N THR A 15 -10.14 -7.40 7.91
CA THR A 15 -9.76 -6.04 8.34
C THR A 15 -8.27 -5.96 8.66
N ALA A 16 -7.73 -6.94 9.41
CA ALA A 16 -6.30 -7.01 9.73
C ALA A 16 -5.43 -7.27 8.48
N ASP A 17 -5.90 -8.12 7.57
CA ASP A 17 -5.25 -8.37 6.26
C ASP A 17 -5.20 -7.09 5.42
N LEU A 18 -6.32 -6.36 5.33
CA LEU A 18 -6.38 -5.07 4.62
C LEU A 18 -5.42 -4.06 5.24
N ARG A 19 -5.36 -3.96 6.57
CA ARG A 19 -4.45 -3.03 7.24
C ARG A 19 -2.99 -3.31 6.88
N ARG A 20 -2.55 -4.57 6.95
CA ARG A 20 -1.19 -4.96 6.54
C ARG A 20 -0.90 -4.63 5.09
N ALA A 21 -1.88 -4.83 4.20
CA ALA A 21 -1.71 -4.54 2.78
C ALA A 21 -1.65 -3.02 2.50
N ILE A 22 -2.38 -2.20 3.26
CA ILE A 22 -2.28 -0.74 3.20
C ILE A 22 -0.90 -0.29 3.65
N ASP A 23 -0.42 -0.76 4.81
CA ASP A 23 0.87 -0.36 5.35
C ASP A 23 2.01 -0.70 4.35
N ALA A 24 1.98 -1.90 3.75
CA ALA A 24 2.97 -2.31 2.75
C ALA A 24 2.88 -1.51 1.43
N TRP A 25 1.66 -1.18 0.96
CA TRP A 25 1.49 -0.35 -0.24
C TRP A 25 1.96 1.08 0.00
N VAL A 26 1.69 1.66 1.17
CA VAL A 26 2.17 3.00 1.54
C VAL A 26 3.70 3.04 1.57
N GLU A 27 4.34 2.07 2.21
CA GLU A 27 5.81 1.97 2.23
C GLU A 27 6.39 1.91 0.80
N ALA A 28 5.80 1.08 -0.07
CA ALA A 28 6.25 0.96 -1.46
C ALA A 28 6.00 2.26 -2.28
N ALA A 29 4.89 2.94 -2.05
CA ALA A 29 4.56 4.20 -2.72
C ALA A 29 5.48 5.35 -2.27
N GLU A 30 5.86 5.39 -0.99
CA GLU A 30 6.86 6.34 -0.49
C GLU A 30 8.22 6.12 -1.14
N ALA A 31 8.64 4.85 -1.31
CA ALA A 31 9.87 4.54 -2.04
C ALA A 31 9.82 4.98 -3.51
N THR A 32 8.71 4.78 -4.22
CA THR A 32 8.57 5.31 -5.60
C THR A 32 8.61 6.83 -5.62
N ARG A 33 8.02 7.50 -4.63
CA ARG A 33 7.96 8.97 -4.52
C ARG A 33 9.35 9.60 -4.41
N GLU A 34 10.35 8.89 -3.88
CA GLU A 34 11.74 9.36 -3.84
C GLU A 34 12.34 9.60 -5.24
N TYR A 35 11.87 8.86 -6.25
CA TYR A 35 12.31 9.00 -7.64
C TYR A 35 11.51 10.03 -8.44
N LEU A 36 10.46 10.62 -7.86
CA LEU A 36 9.76 11.72 -8.50
C LEU A 36 10.66 12.95 -8.47
N VAL A 37 11.13 13.35 -9.65
CA VAL A 37 12.02 14.50 -9.84
C VAL A 37 11.37 15.74 -9.22
N LYS A 38 11.94 16.22 -8.12
CA LYS A 38 11.64 17.54 -7.58
C LYS A 38 12.41 18.54 -8.41
N MET A 39 11.72 19.23 -9.32
CA MET A 39 12.33 20.32 -10.09
C MET A 39 12.88 21.36 -9.10
N PRO A 40 14.15 21.78 -9.25
CA PRO A 40 14.67 22.92 -8.51
C PRO A 40 13.73 24.11 -8.70
N SER A 41 13.29 24.74 -7.61
CA SER A 41 12.50 25.97 -7.70
C SER A 41 13.34 27.15 -8.21
N ASP A 42 14.67 27.05 -8.13
CA ASP A 42 15.61 28.00 -8.67
C ASP A 42 16.05 27.59 -10.09
N PRO A 43 15.72 28.37 -11.14
CA PRO A 43 16.08 28.08 -12.52
C PRO A 43 17.59 28.22 -12.80
N THR A 44 18.37 28.76 -11.87
CA THR A 44 19.83 28.88 -11.96
C THR A 44 20.59 27.77 -11.25
N ALA A 45 19.89 26.89 -10.51
CA ALA A 45 20.50 25.75 -9.85
C ALA A 45 21.06 24.76 -10.88
N GLN A 46 22.32 24.37 -10.69
CA GLN A 46 22.90 23.28 -11.49
C GLN A 46 22.16 21.98 -11.15
N VAL A 47 21.65 21.31 -12.19
CA VAL A 47 21.03 19.99 -12.05
C VAL A 47 22.16 18.98 -11.93
N GLU A 48 22.27 18.32 -10.78
CA GLU A 48 23.19 17.20 -10.61
C GLU A 48 22.83 16.07 -11.57
N PRO A 49 23.81 15.43 -12.23
CA PRO A 49 23.56 14.28 -13.09
C PRO A 49 23.02 13.11 -12.25
N LEU A 50 22.02 12.42 -12.79
CA LEU A 50 21.42 11.24 -12.15
C LEU A 50 22.45 10.11 -12.03
N HIS A 51 22.35 9.33 -10.94
CA HIS A 51 23.16 8.12 -10.76
C HIS A 51 22.89 7.13 -11.93
N PRO A 52 23.89 6.37 -12.42
CA PRO A 52 23.70 5.43 -13.54
C PRO A 52 22.58 4.41 -13.34
N ASP A 53 22.36 3.96 -12.10
CA ASP A 53 21.28 3.04 -11.73
C ASP A 53 19.92 3.71 -11.50
N PHE A 54 19.81 5.04 -11.60
CA PHE A 54 18.61 5.78 -11.21
C PHE A 54 17.33 5.22 -11.87
N PHE A 55 17.37 5.04 -13.19
CA PHE A 55 16.20 4.53 -13.93
C PHE A 55 15.86 3.08 -13.58
N ARG A 56 16.87 2.25 -13.32
CA ARG A 56 16.68 0.86 -12.89
C ARG A 56 16.02 0.80 -11.50
N GLN A 57 16.56 1.57 -10.54
CA GLN A 57 16.02 1.64 -9.19
C GLN A 57 14.61 2.24 -9.16
N MET A 58 14.34 3.25 -9.98
CA MET A 58 13.00 3.82 -10.16
C MET A 58 12.02 2.78 -10.70
N GLN A 59 12.42 2.00 -11.71
CA GLN A 59 11.59 0.93 -12.26
C GLN A 59 11.32 -0.15 -11.21
N GLU A 60 12.34 -0.60 -10.48
CA GLU A 60 12.22 -1.60 -9.41
C GLU A 60 11.27 -1.13 -8.30
N ALA A 61 11.38 0.14 -7.88
CA ALA A 61 10.47 0.75 -6.90
C ALA A 61 9.03 0.77 -7.41
N HIS A 62 8.82 1.18 -8.66
CA HIS A 62 7.50 1.23 -9.28
C HIS A 62 6.86 -0.16 -9.44
N GLU A 63 7.63 -1.18 -9.80
CA GLU A 63 7.16 -2.56 -9.90
C GLU A 63 6.77 -3.14 -8.53
N ARG A 64 7.52 -2.79 -7.47
CA ARG A 64 7.18 -3.14 -6.09
C ARG A 64 5.88 -2.46 -5.66
N GLU A 65 5.72 -1.17 -5.90
CA GLU A 65 4.48 -0.44 -5.61
C GLU A 65 3.28 -1.06 -6.33
N ARG A 66 3.43 -1.38 -7.62
CA ARG A 66 2.37 -2.06 -8.40
C ARG A 66 1.96 -3.39 -7.76
N THR A 67 2.93 -4.17 -7.29
CA THR A 67 2.68 -5.46 -6.65
C THR A 67 1.93 -5.31 -5.33
N GLU A 68 2.35 -4.38 -4.47
CA GLU A 68 1.69 -4.14 -3.19
C GLU A 68 0.30 -3.52 -3.38
N ARG A 69 0.11 -2.65 -4.38
CA ARG A 69 -1.21 -2.14 -4.77
C ARG A 69 -2.17 -3.26 -5.16
N MET A 70 -1.71 -4.26 -5.90
CA MET A 70 -2.54 -5.42 -6.26
C MET A 70 -2.94 -6.25 -5.03
N ARG A 71 -2.04 -6.37 -4.04
CA ARG A 71 -2.34 -7.03 -2.75
C ARG A 71 -3.38 -6.26 -1.94
N TYR A 72 -3.24 -4.93 -1.88
CA TYR A 72 -4.22 -4.03 -1.29
C TYR A 72 -5.61 -4.21 -1.92
N ILE A 73 -5.72 -4.15 -3.26
CA ILE A 73 -6.99 -4.32 -3.97
C ILE A 73 -7.63 -5.68 -3.62
N ARG A 74 -6.82 -6.75 -3.60
CA ARG A 74 -7.30 -8.10 -3.26
C ARG A 74 -7.78 -8.19 -1.82
N ALA A 75 -7.06 -7.61 -0.86
CA ALA A 75 -7.46 -7.61 0.54
C ALA A 75 -8.73 -6.79 0.77
N ASN A 76 -8.87 -5.67 0.07
CA ASN A 76 -10.07 -4.83 0.11
C ASN A 76 -11.30 -5.60 -0.43
N ASN A 77 -11.18 -6.27 -1.58
CA ASN A 77 -12.27 -7.08 -2.13
C ASN A 77 -12.71 -8.19 -1.18
N LYS A 78 -11.76 -8.88 -0.52
CA LYS A 78 -12.10 -9.89 0.49
C LYS A 78 -12.85 -9.32 1.70
N LEU A 79 -12.52 -8.11 2.12
CA LEU A 79 -13.26 -7.44 3.19
C LEU A 79 -14.69 -7.14 2.74
N TYR A 80 -14.88 -6.60 1.54
CA TYR A 80 -16.21 -6.39 0.95
C TYR A 80 -17.02 -7.68 0.86
N GLU A 81 -16.45 -8.76 0.29
CA GLU A 81 -17.09 -10.08 0.21
C GLU A 81 -17.50 -10.62 1.60
N CYS A 82 -16.65 -10.42 2.61
CA CYS A 82 -16.98 -10.79 3.98
C CYS A 82 -18.15 -9.97 4.53
N MET A 83 -18.10 -8.64 4.36
CA MET A 83 -19.14 -7.74 4.85
C MET A 83 -20.49 -8.01 4.18
N GLU A 84 -20.52 -8.32 2.88
CA GLU A 84 -21.72 -8.75 2.16
C GLU A 84 -22.27 -10.08 2.70
N ARG A 85 -21.42 -11.11 2.85
CA ARG A 85 -21.81 -12.43 3.38
C ARG A 85 -22.42 -12.35 4.78
N HIS A 86 -21.98 -11.39 5.59
CA HIS A 86 -22.48 -11.17 6.95
C HIS A 86 -23.55 -10.07 7.05
N HIS A 87 -24.05 -9.55 5.93
CA HIS A 87 -25.07 -8.50 5.87
C HIS A 87 -24.71 -7.22 6.65
N LEU A 88 -23.41 -6.90 6.71
CA LEU A 88 -22.91 -5.68 7.36
C LEU A 88 -22.99 -4.46 6.43
N ILE A 89 -23.08 -4.70 5.13
CA ILE A 89 -23.29 -3.72 4.05
C ILE A 89 -24.33 -4.26 3.06
N LYS A 90 -24.83 -3.39 2.18
CA LYS A 90 -25.86 -3.69 1.17
C LYS A 90 -25.28 -3.65 -0.23
#